data_AF-A0A2Z5X084-F1
#
_entry.id   AF-A0A2Z5X084-F1
#
_cell.length_a   1.000
_cell.length_b   1.000
_cell.length_c   1.000
_cell.angle_alpha   90.00
_cell.angle_beta   90.00
_cell.angle_gamma   90.00
#
_symmetry.space_group_name_H-M   'P 1'
#
loop_
_entity.id
_entity.type
_entity.pdbx_description
1 polymer ?
#
loop_
_entity_poly.entity_id
_entity_poly.type
_entity_poly.pdbx_seq_one_letter_code
_entity_poly.pdbx_strand_id
1 'polypeptide(L)'
;MSSPTPDVPASESREARTRQMLGMKGADIKEASIWKIRLQLMKPITWIPLMWGVLCGAASSGEFTWSIENVLRSLLCMLMSGPLLTGYTQTINDYYDREIDAINEPYRPIPSGAIPLNQVIAQIWILLLGGIGVAAILDITAGHTDFIMTKLALGGSLVAYIYSAPPLKLKQNGWLGNYALGASYIALPWWAGHALYGHLNWTVVVVTLIYSFAGLGIAVVNDFKSVEGDRELGLQSLPVIFGVQKAALISATAIDVFQIGIAVYLVTVGQQLLASLIVLLVIPQITFQDMYFLRDPLKNDVKYQASAQPFLVIGMLVAGIAMGHAGI
;
A
#
# COMPACT_ATOMS: atom_id res chain seq x y z
N MET A 1 -3.11 -39.20 -35.03
CA MET A 1 -2.17 -38.05 -35.04
C MET A 1 -2.51 -37.18 -33.85
N SER A 2 -1.81 -37.40 -32.74
CA SER A 2 -1.88 -36.57 -31.54
C SER A 2 -1.15 -35.27 -31.80
N SER A 3 -1.89 -34.16 -31.85
CA SER A 3 -1.34 -32.80 -31.88
C SER A 3 -0.49 -32.57 -30.62
N PRO A 4 0.77 -32.13 -30.74
CA PRO A 4 1.57 -31.78 -29.58
C PRO A 4 0.97 -30.54 -28.91
N THR A 5 0.76 -30.61 -27.60
CA THR A 5 0.51 -29.44 -26.76
C THR A 5 1.67 -28.47 -26.91
N PRO A 6 1.44 -27.14 -27.04
CA PRO A 6 2.54 -26.19 -27.12
C PRO A 6 3.31 -26.22 -25.80
N ASP A 7 4.60 -26.55 -25.86
CA ASP A 7 5.52 -26.38 -24.74
C ASP A 7 5.60 -24.88 -24.41
N VAL A 8 4.98 -24.48 -23.31
CA VAL A 8 5.14 -23.12 -22.78
C VAL A 8 6.60 -22.98 -22.33
N PRO A 9 7.37 -22.02 -22.86
CA PRO A 9 8.78 -21.87 -22.53
C PRO A 9 9.00 -21.78 -21.01
N ALA A 10 10.06 -22.42 -20.51
CA ALA A 10 10.37 -22.49 -19.08
C ALA A 10 10.51 -21.10 -18.40
N SER A 11 10.82 -20.05 -19.16
CA SER A 11 10.82 -18.66 -18.69
C SER A 11 9.42 -18.11 -18.41
N GLU A 12 8.45 -18.37 -19.29
CA GLU A 12 7.06 -17.94 -19.12
C GLU A 12 6.40 -18.65 -17.93
N SER A 13 6.68 -19.94 -17.72
CA SER A 13 6.18 -20.67 -16.55
C SER A 13 6.81 -20.20 -15.22
N ARG A 14 8.07 -19.79 -15.22
CA ARG A 14 8.75 -19.22 -14.03
C ARG A 14 8.25 -17.82 -13.70
N GLU A 15 7.98 -16.99 -14.71
CA GLU A 15 7.35 -15.69 -14.53
C GLU A 15 5.92 -15.82 -13.99
N ALA A 16 5.11 -16.74 -14.55
CA ALA A 16 3.75 -17.00 -14.08
C ALA A 16 3.71 -17.46 -12.61
N ARG A 17 4.64 -18.33 -12.19
CA ARG A 17 4.78 -18.76 -10.78
C ARG A 17 5.20 -17.62 -9.85
N THR A 18 6.08 -16.74 -10.29
CA THR A 18 6.50 -15.56 -9.49
C THR A 18 5.34 -14.58 -9.35
N ARG A 19 4.61 -14.30 -10.43
CA ARG A 19 3.40 -13.47 -10.41
C ARG A 19 2.33 -14.03 -9.48
N GLN A 20 2.16 -15.34 -9.45
CA GLN A 20 1.26 -16.02 -8.52
C GLN A 20 1.62 -15.75 -7.06
N MET A 21 2.89 -15.95 -6.66
CA MET A 21 3.31 -15.73 -5.28
C MET A 21 3.15 -14.26 -4.85
N LEU A 22 3.28 -13.33 -5.79
CA LEU A 22 3.13 -11.89 -5.54
C LEU A 22 1.68 -11.41 -5.62
N GLY A 23 0.72 -12.25 -6.02
CA GLY A 23 -0.68 -11.88 -6.18
C GLY A 23 -0.96 -10.99 -7.40
N MET A 24 -0.17 -11.12 -8.46
CA MET A 24 -0.30 -10.35 -9.71
C MET A 24 -1.21 -11.04 -10.75
N LYS A 25 -1.78 -10.26 -11.69
CA LYS A 25 -2.63 -10.78 -12.79
C LYS A 25 -1.88 -11.84 -13.63
N GLY A 26 -2.63 -12.85 -14.11
CA GLY A 26 -2.11 -13.93 -14.96
C GLY A 26 -1.41 -15.09 -14.22
N ALA A 27 -1.75 -15.30 -12.95
CA ALA A 27 -1.22 -16.40 -12.13
C ALA A 27 -1.82 -17.76 -12.50
N ASP A 28 -0.99 -18.81 -12.60
CA ASP A 28 -1.47 -20.19 -12.81
C ASP A 28 -1.91 -20.81 -11.49
N ILE A 29 -3.21 -21.06 -11.32
CA ILE A 29 -3.79 -21.63 -10.08
C ILE A 29 -3.80 -23.16 -10.13
N LYS A 30 -3.64 -23.77 -11.31
CA LYS A 30 -3.63 -25.22 -11.44
C LYS A 30 -2.36 -25.74 -10.77
N GLU A 31 -2.53 -26.58 -9.74
CA GLU A 31 -1.46 -27.21 -8.93
C GLU A 31 -0.84 -26.37 -7.79
N ALA A 32 -1.51 -25.30 -7.32
CA ALA A 32 -1.02 -24.54 -6.18
C ALA A 32 -1.32 -25.23 -4.83
N SER A 33 -0.30 -25.38 -3.98
CA SER A 33 -0.48 -25.74 -2.56
C SER A 33 -1.38 -24.73 -1.85
N ILE A 34 -2.22 -25.20 -0.91
CA ILE A 34 -3.11 -24.33 -0.12
C ILE A 34 -2.36 -23.16 0.53
N TRP A 35 -1.11 -23.36 0.96
CA TRP A 35 -0.28 -22.29 1.54
C TRP A 35 0.11 -21.22 0.54
N LYS A 36 0.38 -21.60 -0.71
CA LYS A 36 0.64 -20.65 -1.80
C LYS A 36 -0.61 -19.82 -2.11
N ILE A 37 -1.79 -20.46 -2.10
CA ILE A 37 -3.06 -19.76 -2.30
C ILE A 37 -3.32 -18.76 -1.17
N ARG A 38 -3.09 -19.16 0.08
CA ARG A 38 -3.22 -18.25 1.24
C ARG A 38 -2.28 -17.06 1.14
N LEU A 39 -1.02 -17.28 0.75
CA LEU A 39 -0.06 -16.22 0.54
C LEU A 39 -0.47 -15.29 -0.61
N GLN A 40 -0.97 -15.86 -1.72
CA GLN A 40 -1.48 -15.12 -2.86
C GLN A 40 -2.63 -14.17 -2.48
N LEU A 41 -3.56 -14.60 -1.64
CA LEU A 41 -4.66 -13.77 -1.13
C LEU A 41 -4.17 -12.54 -0.33
N MET A 42 -3.00 -12.63 0.29
CA MET A 42 -2.43 -11.53 1.06
C MET A 42 -1.69 -10.50 0.20
N LYS A 43 -1.51 -10.78 -1.11
CA LYS A 43 -0.81 -9.96 -2.12
C LYS A 43 0.51 -9.36 -1.62
N PRO A 44 1.58 -10.16 -1.45
CA PRO A 44 2.82 -9.74 -0.78
C PRO A 44 3.52 -8.50 -1.35
N ILE A 45 3.32 -8.22 -2.64
CA ILE A 45 3.83 -7.00 -3.28
C ILE A 45 3.34 -5.73 -2.56
N THR A 46 2.15 -5.79 -1.96
CA THR A 46 1.54 -4.66 -1.25
C THR A 46 2.18 -4.40 0.10
N TRP A 47 2.96 -5.32 0.68
CA TRP A 47 3.53 -5.15 2.02
C TRP A 47 4.70 -4.17 2.04
N ILE A 48 5.46 -4.10 0.95
CA ILE A 48 6.70 -3.32 0.86
C ILE A 48 6.45 -1.82 1.18
N PRO A 49 5.44 -1.16 0.58
CA PRO A 49 5.10 0.22 0.96
C PRO A 49 4.76 0.40 2.44
N LEU A 50 4.03 -0.53 3.06
CA LEU A 50 3.66 -0.39 4.48
C LEU A 50 4.87 -0.57 5.39
N MET A 51 5.75 -1.52 5.09
CA MET A 51 7.00 -1.70 5.82
C MET A 51 7.88 -0.44 5.71
N TRP A 52 7.90 0.20 4.54
CA TRP A 52 8.59 1.47 4.36
C TRP A 52 7.94 2.62 5.14
N GLY A 53 6.60 2.68 5.18
CA GLY A 53 5.88 3.65 6.02
C GLY A 53 6.24 3.53 7.49
N VAL A 54 6.38 2.31 8.02
CA VAL A 54 6.86 2.06 9.40
C VAL A 54 8.25 2.64 9.62
N LEU A 55 9.18 2.48 8.65
CA LEU A 55 10.52 3.10 8.74
C LEU A 55 10.47 4.62 8.75
N CYS A 56 9.63 5.22 7.89
CA CYS A 56 9.45 6.67 7.86
C CYS A 56 8.89 7.18 9.20
N GLY A 57 7.94 6.43 9.77
CA GLY A 57 7.41 6.66 11.11
C GLY A 57 8.48 6.63 12.19
N ALA A 58 9.25 5.54 12.24
CA ALA A 58 10.32 5.38 13.22
C ALA A 58 11.41 6.45 13.08
N ALA A 59 11.74 6.89 11.87
CA ALA A 59 12.64 8.01 11.65
C ALA A 59 12.04 9.34 12.14
N SER A 60 10.74 9.54 11.92
CA SER A 60 10.03 10.75 12.33
C SER A 60 9.84 10.92 13.82
N SER A 61 9.97 9.86 14.62
CA SER A 61 9.92 9.99 16.08
C SER A 61 11.13 10.72 16.64
N GLY A 62 12.27 10.70 15.95
CA GLY A 62 13.54 11.22 16.46
C GLY A 62 14.18 10.36 17.58
N GLU A 63 13.46 9.36 18.10
CA GLU A 63 13.84 8.58 19.29
C GLU A 63 14.35 7.17 18.95
N PHE A 64 14.33 6.76 17.68
CA PHE A 64 14.89 5.47 17.28
C PHE A 64 16.40 5.42 17.50
N THR A 65 16.87 4.38 18.21
CA THR A 65 18.30 4.09 18.37
C THR A 65 18.64 2.72 17.82
N TRP A 66 19.86 2.57 17.30
CA TRP A 66 20.39 1.34 16.68
C TRP A 66 20.74 0.26 17.71
N SER A 67 19.74 -0.23 18.44
CA SER A 67 19.85 -1.40 19.32
C SER A 67 19.19 -2.62 18.67
N ILE A 68 19.65 -3.82 19.00
CA ILE A 68 19.04 -5.08 18.51
C ILE A 68 17.55 -5.12 18.88
N GLU A 69 17.22 -4.69 20.10
CA GLU A 69 15.85 -4.63 20.58
C GLU A 69 14.97 -3.71 19.71
N ASN A 70 15.44 -2.50 19.41
CA ASN A 70 14.68 -1.57 18.57
C ASN A 70 14.54 -2.09 17.15
N VAL A 71 15.58 -2.71 16.58
CA VAL A 71 15.49 -3.35 15.26
C VAL A 71 14.42 -4.45 15.27
N LEU A 72 14.39 -5.30 16.31
CA LEU A 72 13.37 -6.35 16.43
C LEU A 72 11.95 -5.78 16.59
N ARG A 73 11.77 -4.71 17.38
CA ARG A 73 10.48 -4.01 17.51
C ARG A 73 10.03 -3.43 16.17
N SER A 74 10.93 -2.83 15.39
CA SER A 74 10.63 -2.34 14.04
C SER A 74 10.22 -3.47 13.11
N LEU A 75 10.95 -4.59 13.09
CA LEU A 75 10.59 -5.76 12.28
C LEU A 75 9.23 -6.34 12.68
N LEU A 76 8.92 -6.35 13.96
CA LEU A 76 7.63 -6.81 14.47
C LEU A 76 6.49 -5.85 14.07
N CYS A 77 6.73 -4.54 14.10
CA CYS A 77 5.80 -3.52 13.59
C CYS A 77 5.59 -3.61 12.07
N MET A 78 6.64 -3.96 11.31
CA MET A 78 6.54 -4.27 9.89
C MET A 78 5.75 -5.54 9.61
N LEU A 79 5.93 -6.60 10.43
CA LEU A 79 5.14 -7.83 10.35
C LEU A 79 3.65 -7.55 10.60
N MET A 80 3.35 -6.73 11.61
CA MET A 80 2.01 -6.26 11.91
C MET A 80 1.40 -5.49 10.74
N SER A 81 2.09 -4.45 10.27
CA SER A 81 1.54 -3.52 9.27
C SER A 81 1.43 -4.16 7.88
N GLY A 82 2.46 -4.88 7.45
CA GLY A 82 2.50 -5.55 6.14
C GLY A 82 1.75 -6.90 6.18
N PRO A 83 2.44 -8.04 6.36
CA PRO A 83 1.84 -9.36 6.21
C PRO A 83 0.53 -9.58 6.96
N LEU A 84 0.41 -9.12 8.21
CA LEU A 84 -0.78 -9.38 9.02
C LEU A 84 -1.95 -8.46 8.64
N LEU A 85 -1.83 -7.15 8.87
CA LEU A 85 -2.96 -6.22 8.67
C LEU A 85 -3.18 -5.85 7.19
N THR A 86 -2.13 -5.74 6.38
CA THR A 86 -2.33 -5.60 4.92
C THR A 86 -2.81 -6.92 4.33
N GLY A 87 -2.31 -8.06 4.77
CA GLY A 87 -2.84 -9.36 4.36
C GLY A 87 -4.32 -9.52 4.70
N TYR A 88 -4.75 -9.09 5.89
CA TYR A 88 -6.16 -9.00 6.27
C TYR A 88 -6.93 -8.11 5.28
N THR A 89 -6.41 -6.91 5.01
CA THR A 89 -7.02 -5.93 4.09
C THR A 89 -7.22 -6.49 2.68
N GLN A 90 -6.22 -7.19 2.15
CA GLN A 90 -6.31 -7.79 0.81
C GLN A 90 -7.26 -8.99 0.78
N THR A 91 -7.20 -9.84 1.81
CA THR A 91 -8.04 -11.05 1.88
C THR A 91 -9.52 -10.69 2.07
N ILE A 92 -9.82 -9.72 2.94
CA ILE A 92 -11.20 -9.26 3.16
C ILE A 92 -11.75 -8.55 1.92
N ASN A 93 -10.90 -7.82 1.19
CA ASN A 93 -11.28 -7.19 -0.07
C ASN A 93 -11.72 -8.25 -1.11
N ASP A 94 -10.87 -9.24 -1.38
CA ASP A 94 -11.18 -10.32 -2.34
C ASP A 94 -12.43 -11.13 -1.88
N TYR A 95 -12.63 -11.30 -0.56
CA TYR A 95 -13.82 -11.99 -0.03
C TYR A 95 -15.14 -11.25 -0.33
N TYR A 96 -15.17 -9.92 -0.16
CA TYR A 96 -16.36 -9.10 -0.43
C TYR A 96 -16.56 -8.77 -1.91
N ASP A 97 -15.54 -8.97 -2.74
CA ASP A 97 -15.59 -8.77 -4.19
C ASP A 97 -15.73 -10.07 -4.98
N ARG A 98 -15.79 -11.24 -4.33
CA ARG A 98 -15.88 -12.56 -4.96
C ARG A 98 -16.91 -12.70 -6.10
N GLU A 99 -18.06 -12.02 -6.00
CA GLU A 99 -19.13 -12.06 -7.01
C GLU A 99 -18.77 -11.20 -8.24
N ILE A 100 -18.12 -10.07 -8.02
CA ILE A 100 -17.60 -9.19 -9.07
C ILE A 100 -16.40 -9.86 -9.75
N ASP A 101 -15.49 -10.40 -8.94
CA ASP A 101 -14.30 -11.11 -9.42
C ASP A 101 -14.68 -12.39 -10.18
N ALA A 102 -15.81 -13.04 -9.89
CA ALA A 102 -16.31 -14.17 -10.69
C ALA A 102 -16.65 -13.79 -12.13
N ILE A 103 -16.97 -12.52 -12.38
CA ILE A 103 -17.25 -11.99 -13.72
C ILE A 103 -15.93 -11.54 -14.38
N ASN A 104 -15.15 -10.72 -13.68
CA ASN A 104 -13.98 -10.06 -14.26
C ASN A 104 -12.73 -10.95 -14.32
N GLU A 105 -12.49 -11.72 -13.26
CA GLU A 105 -11.27 -12.49 -13.06
C GLU A 105 -11.59 -13.88 -12.47
N PRO A 106 -12.36 -14.73 -13.19
CA PRO A 106 -12.90 -16.00 -12.67
C PRO A 106 -11.80 -16.98 -12.25
N TYR A 107 -10.58 -16.77 -12.73
CA TYR A 107 -9.41 -17.56 -12.38
C TYR A 107 -8.88 -17.27 -10.97
N ARG A 108 -9.30 -16.20 -10.28
CA ARG A 108 -8.82 -15.85 -8.92
C ARG A 108 -9.13 -16.94 -7.89
N PRO A 109 -8.40 -17.02 -6.76
CA PRO A 109 -8.54 -18.12 -5.80
C PRO A 109 -9.95 -18.32 -5.24
N ILE A 110 -10.66 -17.24 -4.89
CA ILE A 110 -12.01 -17.34 -4.31
C ILE A 110 -13.06 -17.69 -5.39
N PRO A 111 -13.16 -16.96 -6.52
CA PRO A 111 -14.16 -17.26 -7.54
C PRO A 111 -13.98 -18.63 -8.23
N SER A 112 -12.73 -19.06 -8.42
CA SER A 112 -12.43 -20.37 -9.03
C SER A 112 -12.76 -21.56 -8.12
N GLY A 113 -13.05 -21.32 -6.84
CA GLY A 113 -13.25 -22.37 -5.85
C GLY A 113 -11.95 -23.06 -5.40
N ALA A 114 -10.77 -22.52 -5.76
CA ALA A 114 -9.47 -23.09 -5.38
C ALA A 114 -9.23 -23.09 -3.85
N ILE A 115 -9.95 -22.25 -3.10
CA ILE A 115 -9.97 -22.25 -1.64
C ILE A 115 -11.41 -22.19 -1.12
N PRO A 116 -11.81 -23.07 -0.18
CA PRO A 116 -13.12 -23.00 0.46
C PRO A 116 -13.34 -21.69 1.23
N LEU A 117 -14.55 -21.12 1.17
CA LEU A 117 -14.86 -19.82 1.81
C LEU A 117 -14.64 -19.83 3.34
N ASN A 118 -14.92 -20.95 4.02
CA ASN A 118 -14.64 -21.07 5.46
C ASN A 118 -13.14 -20.95 5.77
N GLN A 119 -12.26 -21.40 4.88
CA GLN A 119 -10.81 -21.24 5.03
C GLN A 119 -10.34 -19.80 4.79
N VAL A 120 -11.01 -19.06 3.90
CA VAL A 120 -10.80 -17.62 3.69
C VAL A 120 -11.24 -16.83 4.93
N ILE A 121 -12.43 -17.13 5.46
CA ILE A 121 -12.93 -16.50 6.70
C ILE A 121 -11.99 -16.78 7.87
N ALA A 122 -11.51 -18.03 8.03
CA ALA A 122 -10.51 -18.35 9.04
C ALA A 122 -9.22 -17.54 8.86
N GLN A 123 -8.75 -17.35 7.62
CA GLN A 123 -7.58 -16.53 7.34
C GLN A 123 -7.77 -15.07 7.74
N ILE A 124 -8.93 -14.48 7.41
CA ILE A 124 -9.27 -13.10 7.78
C ILE A 124 -9.17 -12.93 9.31
N TRP A 125 -9.74 -13.86 10.08
CA TRP A 125 -9.67 -13.81 11.54
C TRP A 125 -8.25 -14.02 12.07
N ILE A 126 -7.50 -14.98 11.54
CA ILE A 126 -6.11 -15.24 11.94
C ILE A 126 -5.23 -14.01 11.70
N LEU A 127 -5.37 -13.37 10.53
CA LEU A 127 -4.59 -12.19 10.17
C LEU A 127 -4.97 -10.97 11.03
N LEU A 128 -6.27 -10.75 11.25
CA LEU A 128 -6.77 -9.66 12.11
C LEU A 128 -6.31 -9.83 13.56
N LEU A 129 -6.61 -10.98 14.17
CA LEU A 129 -6.26 -11.25 15.57
C LEU A 129 -4.75 -11.36 15.76
N GLY A 130 -4.03 -11.92 14.78
CA GLY A 130 -2.57 -11.94 14.77
C GLY A 130 -1.99 -10.52 14.74
N GLY A 131 -2.49 -9.64 13.86
CA GLY A 131 -2.06 -8.25 13.79
C GLY A 131 -2.33 -7.48 15.08
N ILE A 132 -3.54 -7.62 15.64
CA ILE A 132 -3.89 -7.01 16.93
C ILE A 132 -3.03 -7.57 18.08
N GLY A 133 -2.79 -8.89 18.10
CA GLY A 133 -1.93 -9.53 19.09
C GLY A 133 -0.49 -9.03 19.04
N VAL A 134 0.07 -8.86 17.84
CA VAL A 134 1.38 -8.25 17.65
C VAL A 134 1.40 -6.79 18.11
N ALA A 135 0.35 -6.02 17.84
CA ALA A 135 0.21 -4.64 18.32
C ALA A 135 0.26 -4.57 19.85
N ALA A 136 -0.46 -5.45 20.54
CA ALA A 136 -0.46 -5.53 21.99
C ALA A 136 0.93 -5.92 22.56
N ILE A 137 1.65 -6.83 21.90
CA ILE A 137 3.04 -7.16 22.27
C ILE A 137 3.95 -5.93 22.11
N LEU A 138 3.78 -5.16 21.03
CA LEU A 138 4.52 -3.92 20.82
C LEU A 138 4.23 -2.89 21.91
N ASP A 139 2.96 -2.71 22.30
CA ASP A 139 2.60 -1.82 23.42
C ASP A 139 3.27 -2.24 24.73
N ILE A 140 3.22 -3.53 25.08
CA ILE A 140 3.83 -4.06 26.32
C ILE A 140 5.35 -3.87 26.30
N THR A 141 6.00 -4.25 25.19
CA THR A 141 7.46 -4.19 25.08
C THR A 141 7.96 -2.74 25.02
N ALA A 142 7.23 -1.85 24.34
CA ALA A 142 7.54 -0.42 24.30
C ALA A 142 7.17 0.33 25.58
N GLY A 143 6.44 -0.29 26.51
CA GLY A 143 6.03 0.34 27.76
C GLY A 143 4.87 1.33 27.60
N HIS A 144 4.07 1.20 26.54
CA HIS A 144 2.90 2.04 26.32
C HIS A 144 1.79 1.68 27.30
N THR A 145 1.38 2.65 28.12
CA THR A 145 0.30 2.45 29.11
C THR A 145 -1.09 2.62 28.50
N ASP A 146 -1.19 3.34 27.38
CA ASP A 146 -2.45 3.67 26.72
C ASP A 146 -2.79 2.72 25.56
N PHE A 147 -1.94 1.74 25.28
CA PHE A 147 -2.11 0.78 24.18
C PHE A 147 -2.29 1.45 22.79
N ILE A 148 -1.50 2.49 22.51
CA ILE A 148 -1.59 3.24 21.24
C ILE A 148 -1.40 2.36 20.00
N MET A 149 -0.49 1.38 20.01
CA MET A 149 -0.26 0.49 18.86
C MET A 149 -1.51 -0.36 18.59
N THR A 150 -2.10 -0.91 19.65
CA THR A 150 -3.35 -1.68 19.56
C THR A 150 -4.51 -0.83 19.03
N LYS A 151 -4.65 0.42 19.51
CA LYS A 151 -5.67 1.35 19.00
C LYS A 151 -5.48 1.66 17.52
N LEU A 152 -4.23 1.90 17.08
CA LEU A 152 -3.91 2.14 15.67
C LEU A 152 -4.21 0.90 14.81
N ALA A 153 -3.85 -0.29 15.28
CA ALA A 153 -4.17 -1.54 14.58
C ALA A 153 -5.67 -1.77 14.43
N LEU A 154 -6.46 -1.50 15.49
CA LEU A 154 -7.92 -1.57 15.46
C LEU A 154 -8.51 -0.53 14.50
N GLY A 155 -8.07 0.72 14.58
CA GLY A 155 -8.52 1.80 13.71
C GLY A 155 -8.22 1.54 12.24
N GLY A 156 -6.99 1.11 11.91
CA GLY A 156 -6.60 0.74 10.56
C GLY A 156 -7.39 -0.47 10.03
N SER A 157 -7.62 -1.48 10.87
CA SER A 157 -8.46 -2.63 10.50
C SER A 157 -9.91 -2.23 10.24
N LEU A 158 -10.45 -1.28 11.01
CA LEU A 158 -11.78 -0.73 10.77
C LEU A 158 -11.85 0.03 9.45
N VAL A 159 -10.83 0.83 9.11
CA VAL A 159 -10.74 1.51 7.80
C VAL A 159 -10.72 0.49 6.67
N ALA A 160 -9.92 -0.58 6.79
CA ALA A 160 -9.87 -1.67 5.80
C ALA A 160 -11.23 -2.38 5.63
N TYR A 161 -11.95 -2.61 6.73
CA TYR A 161 -13.30 -3.15 6.70
C TYR A 161 -14.27 -2.21 5.99
N ILE A 162 -14.34 -0.94 6.40
CA ILE A 162 -15.22 0.08 5.82
C ILE A 162 -14.92 0.31 4.33
N TYR A 163 -13.66 0.15 3.91
CA TYR A 163 -13.27 0.22 2.52
C TYR A 163 -13.90 -0.91 1.68
N SER A 164 -13.92 -2.14 2.19
CA SER A 164 -14.27 -3.35 1.43
C SER A 164 -15.69 -3.86 1.63
N ALA A 165 -16.25 -3.67 2.83
CA ALA A 165 -17.47 -4.32 3.29
C ALA A 165 -18.68 -3.37 3.35
N PRO A 166 -19.91 -3.88 3.18
CA PRO A 166 -21.13 -3.13 3.48
C PRO A 166 -21.21 -2.70 4.96
N PRO A 167 -21.92 -1.61 5.29
CA PRO A 167 -22.78 -0.82 4.40
C PRO A 167 -22.07 0.29 3.62
N LEU A 168 -20.85 0.68 4.02
CA LEU A 168 -20.17 1.85 3.45
C LEU A 168 -19.42 1.55 2.15
N LYS A 169 -18.69 0.42 2.10
CA LYS A 169 -17.92 -0.06 0.93
C LYS A 169 -17.25 1.08 0.14
N LEU A 170 -16.40 1.88 0.81
CA LEU A 170 -15.84 3.14 0.27
C LEU A 170 -15.20 3.01 -1.10
N LYS A 171 -14.67 1.83 -1.46
CA LYS A 171 -14.12 1.55 -2.78
C LYS A 171 -15.08 1.81 -3.96
N GLN A 172 -16.39 1.91 -3.70
CA GLN A 172 -17.38 2.28 -4.73
C GLN A 172 -17.34 3.78 -5.06
N ASN A 173 -16.81 4.61 -4.16
CA ASN A 173 -16.61 6.04 -4.39
C ASN A 173 -15.17 6.30 -4.84
N GLY A 174 -14.99 6.74 -6.09
CA GLY A 174 -13.65 6.92 -6.67
C GLY A 174 -12.76 7.96 -6.01
N TRP A 175 -13.32 8.91 -5.24
CA TRP A 175 -12.51 9.89 -4.50
C TRP A 175 -12.20 9.40 -3.09
N LEU A 176 -13.23 9.04 -2.32
CA LEU A 176 -13.07 8.60 -0.94
C LEU A 176 -12.32 7.27 -0.86
N GLY A 177 -12.59 6.34 -1.79
CA GLY A 177 -11.86 5.08 -1.89
C GLY A 177 -10.38 5.31 -2.19
N ASN A 178 -10.06 6.12 -3.21
CA ASN A 178 -8.67 6.36 -3.58
C ASN A 178 -7.88 7.12 -2.51
N TYR A 179 -8.51 8.07 -1.81
CA TYR A 179 -7.86 8.73 -0.67
C TYR A 179 -7.70 7.77 0.52
N ALA A 180 -8.72 6.98 0.88
CA ALA A 180 -8.61 5.99 1.95
C ALA A 180 -7.49 4.99 1.67
N LEU A 181 -7.33 4.57 0.40
CA LEU A 181 -6.22 3.74 -0.04
C LEU A 181 -4.87 4.45 0.15
N GLY A 182 -4.72 5.67 -0.35
CA GLY A 182 -3.49 6.46 -0.19
C GLY A 182 -3.11 6.72 1.27
N ALA A 183 -4.08 7.09 2.11
CA ALA A 183 -3.94 7.26 3.55
C ALA A 183 -3.52 5.97 4.26
N SER A 184 -4.03 4.83 3.82
CA SER A 184 -3.65 3.53 4.38
C SER A 184 -2.21 3.13 4.02
N TYR A 185 -1.69 3.59 2.88
CA TYR A 185 -0.30 3.32 2.47
C TYR A 185 0.74 4.25 3.09
N ILE A 186 0.35 5.48 3.43
CA ILE A 186 1.29 6.50 3.93
C ILE A 186 1.05 6.76 5.41
N ALA A 187 -0.14 7.25 5.79
CA ALA A 187 -0.38 7.77 7.12
C ALA A 187 -0.42 6.66 8.20
N LEU A 188 -1.23 5.61 8.00
CA LEU A 188 -1.39 4.54 9.00
C LEU A 188 -0.07 3.84 9.41
N PRO A 189 0.76 3.31 8.48
CA PRO A 189 2.02 2.67 8.85
C PRO A 189 3.01 3.67 9.43
N TRP A 190 2.98 4.93 8.99
CA TRP A 190 3.79 5.99 9.56
C TRP A 190 3.44 6.28 11.01
N TRP A 191 2.14 6.37 11.33
CA TRP A 191 1.68 6.56 12.70
C TRP A 191 2.12 5.41 13.60
N ALA A 192 2.02 4.17 13.12
CA ALA A 192 2.48 3.00 13.85
C ALA A 192 4.01 3.06 14.11
N GLY A 193 4.80 3.40 13.09
CA GLY A 193 6.25 3.55 13.25
C GLY A 193 6.65 4.68 14.21
N HIS A 194 5.97 5.82 14.12
CA HIS A 194 6.22 6.97 14.98
C HIS A 194 5.82 6.67 16.43
N ALA A 195 4.59 6.20 16.64
CA ALA A 195 4.05 5.87 17.96
C ALA A 195 4.83 4.77 18.68
N LEU A 196 5.54 3.90 17.95
CA LEU A 196 6.36 2.84 18.55
C LEU A 196 7.56 3.37 19.35
N TYR A 197 8.08 4.55 18.98
CA TYR A 197 9.29 5.11 19.60
C TYR A 197 9.08 6.49 20.21
N GLY A 198 8.09 7.25 19.75
CA GLY A 198 7.80 8.61 20.22
C GLY A 198 6.32 8.85 20.46
N HIS A 199 5.99 10.04 20.93
CA HIS A 199 4.61 10.44 21.18
C HIS A 199 3.94 10.92 19.89
N LEU A 200 3.00 10.11 19.37
CA LEU A 200 2.21 10.48 18.20
C LEU A 200 1.32 11.70 18.50
N ASN A 201 1.72 12.84 17.97
CA ASN A 201 1.00 14.10 18.11
C ASN A 201 0.20 14.47 16.86
N TRP A 202 -0.66 15.47 17.00
CA TRP A 202 -1.53 15.93 15.92
C TRP A 202 -0.78 16.55 14.74
N THR A 203 0.41 17.10 14.92
CA THR A 203 1.21 17.63 13.82
C THR A 203 1.61 16.50 12.87
N VAL A 204 2.18 15.41 13.40
CA VAL A 204 2.55 14.23 12.61
C VAL A 204 1.33 13.64 11.92
N VAL A 205 0.21 13.52 12.63
CA VAL A 205 -1.05 13.01 12.06
C VAL A 205 -1.52 13.88 10.89
N VAL A 206 -1.61 15.19 11.06
CA VAL A 206 -2.09 16.11 10.01
C VAL A 206 -1.13 16.15 8.83
N VAL A 207 0.17 16.28 9.07
CA VAL A 207 1.19 16.35 8.01
C VAL A 207 1.17 15.08 7.17
N THR A 208 1.08 13.91 7.79
CA THR A 208 1.04 12.63 7.05
C THR A 208 -0.29 12.37 6.36
N LEU A 209 -1.42 12.89 6.88
CA LEU A 209 -2.71 12.89 6.14
C LEU A 209 -2.70 13.80 4.93
N ILE A 210 -2.00 14.94 5.00
CA ILE A 210 -1.80 15.81 3.84
C ILE A 210 -0.84 15.13 2.86
N TYR A 211 0.25 14.55 3.34
CA TYR A 211 1.19 13.85 2.48
C TYR A 211 0.56 12.62 1.81
N SER A 212 -0.41 11.97 2.45
CA SER A 212 -1.07 10.79 1.88
C SER A 212 -1.89 11.07 0.62
N PHE A 213 -2.19 12.34 0.30
CA PHE A 213 -2.72 12.70 -1.00
C PHE A 213 -1.73 12.45 -2.15
N ALA A 214 -0.41 12.38 -1.90
CA ALA A 214 0.54 11.84 -2.87
C ALA A 214 0.24 10.36 -3.18
N GLY A 215 -0.27 9.60 -2.19
CA GLY A 215 -0.73 8.22 -2.33
C GLY A 215 -1.94 8.06 -3.25
N LEU A 216 -2.70 9.14 -3.52
CA LEU A 216 -3.75 9.15 -4.54
C LEU A 216 -3.17 8.82 -5.92
N GLY A 217 -1.96 9.31 -6.22
CA GLY A 217 -1.30 9.04 -7.48
C GLY A 217 -0.99 7.55 -7.68
N ILE A 218 -0.62 6.86 -6.60
CA ILE A 218 -0.38 5.41 -6.60
C ILE A 218 -1.69 4.64 -6.87
N ALA A 219 -2.79 5.07 -6.25
CA ALA A 219 -4.11 4.47 -6.44
C ALA A 219 -4.58 4.58 -7.90
N VAL A 220 -4.43 5.76 -8.51
CA VAL A 220 -4.82 6.00 -9.92
C VAL A 220 -4.07 5.08 -10.89
N VAL A 221 -2.77 4.84 -10.65
CA VAL A 221 -1.97 3.96 -11.52
C VAL A 221 -2.47 2.51 -11.43
N ASN A 222 -2.97 2.09 -10.27
CA ASN A 222 -3.59 0.77 -10.11
C ASN A 222 -4.93 0.69 -10.85
N ASP A 223 -5.74 1.74 -10.81
CA ASP A 223 -7.05 1.82 -11.51
C ASP A 223 -6.91 1.72 -13.04
N PHE A 224 -5.75 2.07 -13.61
CA PHE A 224 -5.51 1.90 -15.06
C PHE A 224 -5.58 0.45 -15.53
N LYS A 225 -5.29 -0.51 -14.65
CA LYS A 225 -5.37 -1.95 -15.00
C LYS A 225 -6.81 -2.47 -15.02
N SER A 226 -7.76 -1.71 -14.52
CA SER A 226 -9.17 -2.09 -14.41
C SER A 226 -10.12 -1.13 -15.12
N VAL A 227 -9.63 -0.10 -15.83
CA VAL A 227 -10.48 0.96 -16.40
C VAL A 227 -11.59 0.45 -17.31
N GLU A 228 -11.34 -0.56 -18.15
CA GLU A 228 -12.38 -1.17 -18.99
C GLU A 228 -13.45 -1.89 -18.14
N GLY A 229 -13.03 -2.70 -17.16
CA GLY A 229 -13.95 -3.44 -16.30
C GLY A 229 -14.73 -2.52 -15.34
N ASP A 230 -14.09 -1.48 -14.82
CA ASP A 230 -14.73 -0.46 -13.98
C ASP A 230 -15.84 0.26 -14.75
N ARG A 231 -15.60 0.56 -16.04
CA ARG A 231 -16.60 1.18 -16.92
C ARG A 231 -17.81 0.26 -17.14
N GLU A 232 -17.59 -1.03 -17.38
CA GLU A 232 -18.66 -2.02 -17.58
C GLU A 232 -19.51 -2.21 -16.31
N LEU A 233 -18.88 -2.11 -15.14
CA LEU A 233 -19.54 -2.23 -13.83
C LEU A 233 -20.15 -0.92 -13.31
N GLY A 234 -20.03 0.18 -14.05
CA GLY A 234 -20.53 1.50 -13.64
C GLY A 234 -19.79 2.12 -12.45
N LEU A 235 -18.57 1.65 -12.16
CA LEU A 235 -17.71 2.21 -11.12
C LEU A 235 -17.16 3.58 -11.54
N GLN A 236 -17.08 4.48 -10.57
CA GLN A 236 -16.70 5.88 -10.79
C GLN A 236 -15.20 6.08 -10.51
N SER A 237 -14.32 5.25 -11.05
CA SER A 237 -12.87 5.41 -10.87
C SER A 237 -12.34 6.64 -11.64
N LEU A 238 -11.24 7.23 -11.17
CA LEU A 238 -10.68 8.45 -11.78
C LEU A 238 -10.38 8.30 -13.29
N PRO A 239 -9.82 7.17 -13.77
CA PRO A 239 -9.61 6.96 -15.21
C PRO A 239 -10.93 6.85 -16.01
N VAL A 240 -12.01 6.37 -15.39
CA VAL A 240 -13.34 6.30 -16.02
C VAL A 240 -13.96 7.69 -16.12
N ILE A 241 -13.89 8.49 -15.06
CA ILE A 241 -14.49 9.84 -15.02
C ILE A 241 -13.73 10.83 -15.91
N PHE A 242 -12.39 10.87 -15.80
CA PHE A 242 -11.57 11.90 -16.43
C PHE A 242 -10.87 11.44 -17.71
N GLY A 243 -10.85 10.12 -17.98
CA GLY A 243 -10.02 9.51 -19.01
C GLY A 243 -8.59 9.26 -18.52
N VAL A 244 -7.94 8.24 -19.10
CA VAL A 244 -6.60 7.75 -18.71
C VAL A 244 -5.57 8.89 -18.67
N GLN A 245 -5.52 9.74 -19.69
CA GLN A 245 -4.52 10.79 -19.79
C GLN A 245 -4.66 11.86 -18.70
N LYS A 246 -5.88 12.30 -18.41
CA LYS A 246 -6.12 13.30 -17.36
C LYS A 246 -5.92 12.70 -15.99
N ALA A 247 -6.34 11.46 -15.78
CA ALA A 247 -6.07 10.73 -14.55
C ALA A 247 -4.56 10.56 -14.31
N ALA A 248 -3.77 10.29 -15.35
CA ALA A 248 -2.31 10.19 -15.24
C ALA A 248 -1.69 11.53 -14.82
N LEU A 249 -2.16 12.63 -15.41
CA LEU A 249 -1.74 13.97 -15.02
C LEU A 249 -2.12 14.33 -13.58
N ILE A 250 -3.35 14.01 -13.15
CA ILE A 250 -3.80 14.19 -11.76
C ILE A 250 -2.91 13.40 -10.81
N SER A 251 -2.58 12.15 -11.15
CA SER A 251 -1.70 11.29 -10.36
C SER A 251 -0.30 11.87 -10.20
N ALA A 252 0.36 12.19 -11.32
CA ALA A 252 1.72 12.75 -11.30
C ALA A 252 1.77 14.09 -10.54
N THR A 253 0.84 14.99 -10.87
CA THR A 253 0.78 16.33 -10.25
C THR A 253 0.50 16.24 -8.75
N ALA A 254 -0.39 15.34 -8.30
CA ALA A 254 -0.66 15.16 -6.88
C ALA A 254 0.62 14.74 -6.14
N ILE A 255 1.34 13.75 -6.65
CA ILE A 255 2.60 13.30 -6.04
C ILE A 255 3.57 14.48 -5.88
N ASP A 256 3.81 15.24 -6.95
CA ASP A 256 4.80 16.31 -6.92
C ASP A 256 4.36 17.49 -6.05
N VAL A 257 3.08 17.89 -6.13
CA VAL A 257 2.54 19.00 -5.33
C VAL A 257 2.64 18.70 -3.84
N PHE A 258 2.26 17.49 -3.41
CA PHE A 258 2.32 17.15 -1.99
C PHE A 258 3.77 16.91 -1.51
N GLN A 259 4.65 16.38 -2.36
CA GLN A 259 6.08 16.25 -2.02
C GLN A 259 6.78 17.61 -1.91
N ILE A 260 6.49 18.55 -2.83
CA ILE A 260 6.96 19.95 -2.74
C ILE A 260 6.34 20.64 -1.51
N GLY A 261 5.05 20.41 -1.25
CA GLY A 261 4.35 20.95 -0.08
C GLY A 261 5.02 20.54 1.23
N ILE A 262 5.45 19.28 1.33
CA ILE A 262 6.24 18.79 2.46
C ILE A 262 7.61 19.49 2.53
N ALA A 263 8.31 19.66 1.42
CA ALA A 263 9.56 20.42 1.41
C ALA A 263 9.37 21.86 1.91
N VAL A 264 8.31 22.54 1.48
CA VAL A 264 7.96 23.89 1.96
C VAL A 264 7.69 23.88 3.46
N TYR A 265 6.90 22.91 3.95
CA TYR A 265 6.66 22.75 5.39
C TYR A 265 7.97 22.56 6.17
N LEU A 266 8.87 21.72 5.68
CA LEU A 266 10.17 21.48 6.31
C LEU A 266 11.05 22.74 6.41
N VAL A 267 10.95 23.67 5.46
CA VAL A 267 11.61 24.99 5.57
C VAL A 267 11.05 25.78 6.76
N THR A 268 9.74 25.74 7.00
CA THR A 268 9.11 26.48 8.10
C THR A 268 9.52 25.98 9.48
N VAL A 269 9.96 24.72 9.58
CA VAL A 269 10.45 24.10 10.82
C VAL A 269 11.98 24.01 10.89
N GLY A 270 12.68 24.79 10.06
CA GLY A 270 14.14 24.94 10.13
C GLY A 270 14.95 23.78 9.53
N GLN A 271 14.35 22.95 8.66
CA GLN A 271 15.01 21.80 8.03
C GLN A 271 15.38 22.09 6.57
N GLN A 272 16.08 23.19 6.29
CA GLN A 272 16.35 23.67 4.93
C GLN A 272 17.18 22.68 4.08
N LEU A 273 18.14 21.99 4.70
CA LEU A 273 18.97 21.01 3.99
C LEU A 273 18.13 19.82 3.49
N LEU A 274 17.31 19.26 4.38
CA LEU A 274 16.47 18.10 4.04
C LEU A 274 15.30 18.49 3.14
N ALA A 275 14.75 19.70 3.28
CA ALA A 275 13.80 20.27 2.33
C ALA A 275 14.41 20.38 0.93
N SER A 276 15.65 20.88 0.82
CA SER A 276 16.36 20.99 -0.46
C SER A 276 16.59 19.62 -1.10
N LEU A 277 16.89 18.60 -0.29
CA LEU A 277 17.02 17.22 -0.77
C LEU A 277 15.70 16.70 -1.35
N ILE A 278 14.55 16.97 -0.71
CA ILE A 278 13.25 16.58 -1.26
C ILE A 278 13.00 17.28 -2.60
N VAL A 279 13.29 18.59 -2.72
CA VAL A 279 13.16 19.31 -4.00
C VAL A 279 14.06 18.69 -5.08
N LEU A 280 15.29 18.31 -4.74
CA LEU A 280 16.19 17.63 -5.69
C LEU A 280 15.66 16.25 -6.14
N LEU A 281 14.93 15.53 -5.29
CA LEU A 281 14.30 14.25 -5.64
C LEU A 281 13.08 14.44 -6.57
N VAL A 282 12.40 15.58 -6.50
CA VAL A 282 11.25 15.87 -7.38
C VAL A 282 11.68 16.06 -8.84
N ILE A 283 12.90 16.55 -9.11
CA ILE A 283 13.42 16.77 -10.47
C ILE A 283 13.45 15.47 -11.31
N PRO A 284 14.16 14.40 -10.88
CA PRO A 284 14.14 13.13 -11.61
C PRO A 284 12.76 12.47 -11.58
N GLN A 285 11.96 12.69 -10.52
CA GLN A 285 10.59 12.19 -10.45
C GLN A 285 9.71 12.73 -11.58
N ILE A 286 9.65 14.06 -11.76
CA ILE A 286 8.91 14.71 -12.86
C ILE A 286 9.45 14.24 -14.20
N THR A 287 10.77 14.14 -14.32
CA THR A 287 11.42 13.69 -15.56
C THR A 287 10.97 12.28 -15.95
N PHE A 288 10.96 11.34 -15.00
CA PHE A 288 10.53 9.97 -15.26
C PHE A 288 9.01 9.80 -15.37
N GLN A 289 8.22 10.64 -14.69
CA GLN A 289 6.79 10.72 -14.92
C GLN A 289 6.48 11.15 -16.37
N ASP A 290 7.13 12.19 -16.88
CA ASP A 290 6.94 12.58 -18.29
C ASP A 290 7.38 11.45 -19.24
N MET A 291 8.60 10.96 -19.07
CA MET A 291 9.20 9.99 -19.99
C MET A 291 8.48 8.64 -20.00
N TYR A 292 8.11 8.13 -18.82
CA TYR A 292 7.65 6.75 -18.64
C TYR A 292 6.21 6.64 -18.14
N PHE A 293 5.47 7.72 -17.95
CA PHE A 293 4.08 7.62 -17.53
C PHE A 293 3.16 8.47 -18.41
N LEU A 294 3.35 9.78 -18.45
CA LEU A 294 2.42 10.70 -19.10
C LEU A 294 2.33 10.50 -20.62
N ARG A 295 3.36 10.00 -21.29
CA ARG A 295 3.34 9.78 -22.75
C ARG A 295 2.47 8.59 -23.18
N ASP A 296 2.43 7.54 -22.36
CA ASP A 296 1.62 6.33 -22.59
C ASP A 296 1.42 5.62 -21.24
N PRO A 297 0.39 6.01 -20.48
CA PRO A 297 0.21 5.55 -19.11
C PRO A 297 -0.10 4.05 -18.99
N LEU A 298 -0.76 3.47 -19.99
CA LEU A 298 -1.15 2.06 -19.98
C LEU A 298 0.04 1.15 -20.27
N LYS A 299 0.91 1.53 -21.23
CA LYS A 299 2.04 0.69 -21.64
C LYS A 299 3.20 0.71 -20.66
N ASN A 300 3.37 1.79 -19.91
CA ASN A 300 4.56 2.03 -19.11
C ASN A 300 4.31 2.07 -17.60
N ASP A 301 3.12 1.68 -17.13
CA ASP A 301 2.76 1.62 -15.71
C ASP A 301 3.82 0.95 -14.82
N VAL A 302 4.35 -0.20 -15.23
CA VAL A 302 5.40 -0.93 -14.50
C VAL A 302 6.73 -0.17 -14.51
N LYS A 303 7.10 0.43 -15.64
CA LYS A 303 8.34 1.22 -15.75
C LYS A 303 8.26 2.47 -14.89
N TYR A 304 7.10 3.12 -14.86
CA TYR A 304 6.83 4.26 -13.99
C TYR A 304 7.00 3.88 -12.51
N GLN A 305 6.34 2.81 -12.07
CA GLN A 305 6.45 2.31 -10.69
C GLN A 305 7.90 2.00 -10.30
N ALA A 306 8.70 1.47 -11.24
CA ALA A 306 10.11 1.15 -11.00
C ALA A 306 11.07 2.35 -11.06
N SER A 307 10.70 3.44 -11.74
CA SER A 307 11.60 4.57 -12.02
C SER A 307 11.26 5.83 -11.23
N ALA A 308 10.00 6.28 -11.24
CA ALA A 308 9.60 7.54 -10.61
C ALA A 308 9.25 7.35 -9.13
N GLN A 309 8.57 6.26 -8.78
CA GLN A 309 8.09 6.03 -7.42
C GLN A 309 9.17 5.91 -6.33
N PRO A 310 10.39 5.39 -6.61
CA PRO A 310 11.49 5.42 -5.64
C PRO A 310 11.82 6.81 -5.12
N PHE A 311 11.63 7.87 -5.92
CA PHE A 311 11.92 9.25 -5.48
C PHE A 311 10.92 9.75 -4.43
N LEU A 312 9.63 9.42 -4.57
CA LEU A 312 8.62 9.67 -3.54
C LEU A 312 8.94 8.88 -2.26
N VAL A 313 9.27 7.59 -2.41
CA VAL A 313 9.59 6.69 -1.29
C VAL A 313 10.81 7.19 -0.50
N ILE A 314 11.88 7.60 -1.18
CA ILE A 314 13.05 8.21 -0.54
C ILE A 314 12.66 9.56 0.08
N GLY A 315 11.88 10.39 -0.62
CA GLY A 315 11.40 11.68 -0.14
C GLY A 315 10.58 11.55 1.16
N MET A 316 9.78 10.50 1.29
CA MET A 316 9.07 10.16 2.53
C MET A 316 10.06 9.89 3.67
N LEU A 317 11.09 9.08 3.47
CA LEU A 317 12.08 8.81 4.51
C LEU A 317 12.85 10.08 4.90
N VAL A 318 13.24 10.92 3.92
CA VAL A 318 13.88 12.22 4.18
C VAL A 318 12.98 13.13 5.01
N ALA A 319 11.67 13.18 4.70
CA ALA A 319 10.70 13.92 5.49
C ALA A 319 10.58 13.38 6.92
N GLY A 320 10.60 12.06 7.10
CA GLY A 320 10.66 11.43 8.42
C GLY A 320 11.88 11.87 9.22
N ILE A 321 13.07 11.72 8.66
CA ILE A 321 14.32 12.16 9.32
C ILE A 321 14.25 13.65 9.69
N ALA A 322 13.73 14.49 8.79
CA ALA A 322 13.60 15.92 9.05
C ALA A 322 12.65 16.25 10.21
N MET A 323 11.50 15.58 10.28
CA MET A 323 10.56 15.76 11.39
C MET A 323 11.16 15.29 12.72
N GLY A 324 11.86 14.15 12.73
CA GLY A 324 12.56 13.67 13.92
C GLY A 324 13.65 14.62 14.39
N HIS A 325 14.47 15.16 13.46
CA HIS A 325 15.47 16.19 13.78
C HIS A 325 14.87 17.51 14.29
N ALA A 326 13.66 17.85 13.85
CA ALA A 326 12.95 19.05 14.30
C ALA A 326 12.25 18.85 15.66
N GLY A 327 12.21 17.61 16.20
CA GLY A 327 11.51 17.28 17.44
C GLY A 327 9.99 17.42 17.33
N ILE A 328 9.44 17.14 16.15
CA ILE A 328 8.01 17.28 15.83
C ILE A 328 7.23 16.03 16.21
#